data_AF-I0AKE1-F1
#
_entry.id   AF-I0AKE1-F1
#
_cell.length_a   1.000
_cell.length_b   1.000
_cell.length_c   1.000
_cell.angle_alpha   90.00
_cell.angle_beta   90.00
_cell.angle_gamma   90.00
#
_symmetry.space_group_name_H-M   'P 1'
#
loop_
_entity.id
_entity.type
_entity.pdbx_description
1 polymer ?
#
loop_
_entity_poly.entity_id
_entity_poly.type
_entity_poly.pdbx_seq_one_letter_code
_entity_poly.pdbx_strand_id
1 'polypeptide(L)'
;MKAVELISLILLGFLFFACDKEESNDPNSLGGDVHTVISNVGDEFFLSVQVGNEYVDLNDTIKVISNNNGLVTFKIKANVSQSNKIKQLLDKIPGDVYDAQGNIDANVQFKITTAGIQDFFNKDQKPHTLVKYDAKVGDQYKLTKSDGKTITRTVTARSDVDDFPYGFYYIKTITLEQDSRIPGIQKFVYRANHKFGIVYVEIYLEDGSKISSYIFAPNS
;
A
#
# COMPACT_ATOMS: atom_id res chain seq x y z
N MET A 1 25.15 -20.31 59.83
CA MET A 1 25.90 -19.04 59.96
C MET A 1 26.74 -18.87 58.71
N LYS A 2 26.61 -17.89 57.83
CA LYS A 2 25.81 -16.66 57.71
C LYS A 2 25.61 -16.50 56.19
N ALA A 3 24.38 -16.36 55.69
CA ALA A 3 23.82 -15.04 55.40
C ALA A 3 24.88 -14.07 54.82
N VAL A 4 25.09 -14.14 53.51
CA VAL A 4 25.36 -12.97 52.69
C VAL A 4 24.28 -12.96 51.62
N GLU A 5 23.22 -12.26 51.98
CA GLU A 5 22.14 -11.81 51.11
C GLU A 5 22.71 -10.95 49.97
N LEU A 6 22.28 -11.21 48.73
CA LEU A 6 21.36 -10.33 48.00
C LEU A 6 22.00 -8.98 47.59
N ILE A 7 22.52 -8.93 46.36
CA ILE A 7 22.48 -7.82 45.37
C ILE A 7 23.42 -8.22 44.21
N SER A 8 22.89 -8.93 43.21
CA SER A 8 23.20 -8.72 41.78
C SER A 8 22.29 -9.62 40.92
N LEU A 9 20.99 -9.44 41.12
CA LEU A 9 20.02 -9.64 40.05
C LEU A 9 20.24 -8.48 39.07
N ILE A 10 20.20 -8.74 37.76
CA ILE A 10 20.16 -7.74 36.68
C ILE A 10 21.53 -7.11 36.32
N LEU A 11 22.38 -7.82 35.54
CA LEU A 11 23.28 -7.18 34.57
C LEU A 11 23.96 -8.23 33.65
N LEU A 12 23.23 -8.74 32.64
CA LEU A 12 23.67 -9.36 31.36
C LEU A 12 22.53 -10.29 30.84
N GLY A 13 21.26 -9.90 30.80
CA GLY A 13 20.83 -8.65 30.20
C GLY A 13 21.13 -8.63 28.70
N PHE A 14 20.59 -9.59 27.93
CA PHE A 14 20.12 -9.38 26.55
C PHE A 14 20.88 -8.31 25.76
N LEU A 15 22.12 -8.59 25.35
CA LEU A 15 22.70 -7.88 24.22
C LEU A 15 22.29 -8.63 22.95
N PHE A 16 21.09 -8.27 22.52
CA PHE A 16 20.65 -8.16 21.14
C PHE A 16 21.49 -8.96 20.15
N PHE A 17 20.95 -10.12 19.74
CA PHE A 17 21.04 -10.50 18.34
C PHE A 17 20.38 -9.37 17.54
N ALA A 18 21.15 -8.33 17.23
CA ALA A 18 20.94 -7.55 16.03
C ALA A 18 21.07 -8.57 14.90
N CYS A 19 19.92 -9.07 14.47
CA CYS A 19 19.81 -9.79 13.22
C CYS A 19 20.06 -8.72 12.15
N ASP A 20 21.34 -8.51 11.84
CA ASP A 20 21.73 -7.88 10.59
C ASP A 20 21.10 -8.75 9.51
N LYS A 21 19.93 -8.33 9.02
CA LYS A 21 19.32 -8.92 7.84
C LYS A 21 20.35 -8.72 6.74
N GLU A 22 20.88 -9.81 6.20
CA GLU A 22 21.54 -9.78 4.91
C GLU A 22 20.71 -8.89 3.98
N GLU A 23 21.33 -7.85 3.43
CA GLU A 23 20.70 -7.01 2.42
C GLU A 23 20.40 -7.90 1.22
N SER A 24 19.17 -8.44 1.19
CA SER A 24 18.71 -9.20 0.04
C SER A 24 18.71 -8.26 -1.16
N ASN A 25 19.46 -8.64 -2.19
CA ASN A 25 19.46 -7.97 -3.49
C ASN A 25 18.11 -8.10 -4.22
N ASP A 26 17.12 -8.79 -3.65
CA ASP A 26 15.76 -8.82 -4.16
C ASP A 26 15.11 -7.44 -3.98
N PRO A 27 14.70 -6.74 -5.06
CA PRO A 27 13.96 -5.48 -4.94
C PRO A 27 12.63 -5.62 -4.19
N ASN A 28 12.13 -6.86 -4.06
CA ASN A 28 10.93 -7.23 -3.31
C ASN A 28 11.23 -7.72 -1.89
N SER A 29 12.45 -7.58 -1.39
CA SER A 29 12.72 -7.71 0.04
C SER A 29 12.32 -6.41 0.77
N LEU A 30 11.55 -6.55 1.85
CA LEU A 30 11.15 -5.43 2.70
C LEU A 30 11.51 -5.69 4.18
N GLY A 31 12.35 -4.80 4.72
CA GLY A 31 12.72 -4.76 6.12
C GLY A 31 11.80 -3.88 6.96
N GLY A 32 12.36 -3.27 8.01
CA GLY A 32 11.63 -2.34 8.88
C GLY A 32 10.82 -2.99 9.99
N ASP A 33 10.34 -2.14 10.89
CA ASP A 33 9.44 -2.48 11.99
C ASP A 33 8.01 -2.63 11.45
N VAL A 34 7.27 -3.61 11.97
CA VAL A 34 5.90 -3.94 11.53
C VAL A 34 4.82 -3.13 12.27
N HIS A 35 5.21 -2.37 13.29
CA HIS A 35 4.34 -1.50 14.06
C HIS A 35 4.29 -0.11 13.40
N THR A 36 3.23 0.13 12.63
CA THR A 36 3.00 1.42 11.96
C THR A 36 1.66 2.01 12.34
N VAL A 37 1.55 3.34 12.34
CA VAL A 37 0.33 4.07 12.74
C VAL A 37 -0.86 3.88 11.79
N ILE A 38 -0.64 3.29 10.62
CA ILE A 38 -1.65 3.02 9.58
C ILE A 38 -2.04 1.53 9.50
N SER A 39 -1.71 0.76 10.54
CA SER A 39 -1.83 -0.70 10.54
C SER A 39 -2.53 -1.25 11.78
N ASN A 40 -3.14 -0.40 12.61
CA ASN A 40 -3.82 -0.85 13.81
C ASN A 40 -5.17 -1.44 13.42
N VAL A 41 -5.56 -2.56 14.05
CA VAL A 41 -6.89 -3.13 13.84
C VAL A 41 -7.93 -2.11 14.30
N GLY A 42 -8.89 -1.81 13.43
CA GLY A 42 -9.90 -0.79 13.66
C GLY A 42 -9.65 0.53 12.94
N ASP A 43 -8.44 0.77 12.43
CA ASP A 43 -8.11 1.95 11.63
C ASP A 43 -9.02 2.04 10.39
N GLU A 44 -9.55 3.24 10.13
CA GLU A 44 -10.46 3.54 9.03
C GLU A 44 -9.83 4.56 8.06
N PHE A 45 -10.04 4.32 6.77
CA PHE A 45 -9.53 5.15 5.69
C PHE A 45 -10.70 5.65 4.84
N PHE A 46 -10.52 6.84 4.26
CA PHE A 46 -11.53 7.47 3.41
C PHE A 46 -11.00 7.70 2.01
N LEU A 47 -11.83 7.44 1.00
CA LEU A 47 -11.52 7.75 -0.37
C LEU A 47 -12.12 9.08 -0.81
N SER A 48 -11.46 9.73 -1.76
CA SER A 48 -12.03 10.83 -2.52
C SER A 48 -11.87 10.52 -4.00
N VAL A 49 -12.78 9.68 -4.49
CA VAL A 49 -12.72 9.12 -5.84
C VAL A 49 -13.18 10.15 -6.85
N GLN A 50 -12.43 10.24 -7.95
CA GLN A 50 -12.73 11.06 -9.10
C GLN A 50 -12.72 10.21 -10.38
N VAL A 51 -13.69 10.46 -11.25
CA VAL A 51 -13.72 9.96 -12.62
C VAL A 51 -13.62 11.16 -13.56
N GLY A 52 -12.50 11.28 -14.26
CA GLY A 52 -12.15 12.54 -14.92
C GLY A 52 -11.96 13.66 -13.89
N ASN A 53 -12.87 14.64 -13.89
CA ASN A 53 -12.87 15.77 -12.95
C ASN A 53 -14.06 15.75 -11.98
N GLU A 54 -14.91 14.72 -12.05
CA GLU A 54 -16.12 14.61 -11.22
C GLU A 54 -15.88 13.70 -10.02
N TYR A 55 -16.30 14.15 -8.84
CA TYR A 55 -16.28 13.33 -7.64
C TYR A 55 -17.40 12.29 -7.67
N VAL A 56 -17.07 11.07 -7.27
CA VAL A 56 -18.02 9.97 -7.14
C VAL A 56 -18.02 9.52 -5.69
N ASP A 57 -19.15 9.69 -5.03
CA ASP A 57 -19.37 9.11 -3.71
C ASP A 57 -19.75 7.63 -3.87
N LEU A 58 -18.85 6.75 -3.44
CA LEU A 58 -19.08 5.31 -3.46
C LEU A 58 -19.70 4.80 -2.16
N ASN A 59 -19.96 5.66 -1.17
CA ASN A 59 -20.34 5.28 0.19
C ASN A 59 -19.40 4.17 0.71
N ASP A 60 -18.09 4.37 0.52
CA ASP A 60 -17.08 3.37 0.80
C ASP A 60 -16.75 3.27 2.29
N THR A 61 -16.34 2.07 2.69
CA THR A 61 -15.73 1.82 3.98
C THR A 61 -14.45 1.03 3.78
N ILE A 62 -13.33 1.56 4.27
CA ILE A 62 -12.05 0.87 4.28
C ILE A 62 -11.59 0.74 5.73
N LYS A 63 -11.42 -0.50 6.19
CA LYS A 63 -11.08 -0.78 7.59
C LYS A 63 -9.99 -1.84 7.72
N VAL A 64 -9.03 -1.63 8.61
CA VAL A 64 -8.08 -2.68 8.99
C VAL A 64 -8.79 -3.72 9.87
N ILE A 65 -8.89 -4.95 9.39
CA ILE A 65 -9.56 -6.05 10.10
C ILE A 65 -8.58 -7.05 10.74
N SER A 66 -7.32 -7.07 10.30
CA SER A 66 -6.28 -7.89 10.92
C SER A 66 -4.89 -7.29 10.65
N ASN A 67 -3.99 -7.41 11.61
CA ASN A 67 -2.56 -7.19 11.41
C ASN A 67 -1.80 -8.36 12.03
N ASN A 68 -1.23 -9.24 11.19
CA ASN A 68 -0.40 -10.34 11.62
C ASN A 68 1.06 -10.04 11.27
N ASN A 69 1.79 -9.46 12.24
CA ASN A 69 3.21 -9.13 12.08
C ASN A 69 3.48 -8.28 10.82
N GLY A 70 2.70 -7.21 10.61
CA GLY A 70 2.80 -6.29 9.49
C GLY A 70 2.13 -6.78 8.21
N LEU A 71 1.60 -8.01 8.16
CA LEU A 71 0.68 -8.43 7.12
C LEU A 71 -0.72 -7.94 7.50
N VAL A 72 -1.12 -6.83 6.89
CA VAL A 72 -2.34 -6.08 7.20
C VAL A 72 -3.42 -6.45 6.19
N THR A 73 -4.60 -6.84 6.68
CA THR A 73 -5.78 -7.08 5.83
C THR A 73 -6.75 -5.92 5.99
N PHE A 74 -7.10 -5.30 4.87
CA PHE A 74 -8.13 -4.28 4.78
C PHE A 74 -9.42 -4.91 4.26
N LYS A 75 -10.53 -4.58 4.91
CA LYS A 75 -11.88 -4.80 4.41
C LYS A 75 -12.30 -3.57 3.63
N ILE A 76 -12.65 -3.75 2.37
CA ILE A 76 -13.14 -2.69 1.49
C ILE A 76 -14.58 -3.03 1.13
N LYS A 77 -15.48 -2.09 1.37
CA LYS A 77 -16.83 -2.10 0.83
C LYS A 77 -17.08 -0.81 0.08
N ALA A 78 -17.76 -0.87 -1.06
CA ALA A 78 -18.11 0.33 -1.82
C ALA A 78 -19.26 0.05 -2.79
N ASN A 79 -20.17 1.01 -2.92
CA ASN A 79 -21.25 0.98 -3.88
C ASN A 79 -20.80 1.55 -5.23
N VAL A 80 -20.48 0.66 -6.17
CA VAL A 80 -20.02 1.05 -7.52
C VAL A 80 -21.14 1.24 -8.52
N SER A 81 -22.41 1.05 -8.13
CA SER A 81 -23.57 1.32 -8.99
C SER A 81 -23.65 2.79 -9.43
N GLN A 82 -22.99 3.68 -8.68
CA GLN A 82 -22.95 5.12 -8.96
C GLN A 82 -22.02 5.48 -10.13
N SER A 83 -21.20 4.55 -10.64
CA SER A 83 -20.34 4.82 -11.80
C SER A 83 -20.09 3.57 -12.66
N ASN A 84 -20.70 3.58 -13.85
CA ASN A 84 -20.46 2.55 -14.88
C ASN A 84 -18.97 2.43 -15.24
N LYS A 85 -18.22 3.53 -15.20
CA LYS A 85 -16.80 3.55 -15.58
C LYS A 85 -15.93 2.84 -14.54
N ILE A 86 -16.23 3.03 -13.26
CA ILE A 86 -15.58 2.30 -12.17
C ILE A 86 -15.91 0.80 -12.26
N LYS A 87 -17.17 0.45 -12.52
CA LYS A 87 -17.58 -0.95 -12.73
C LYS A 87 -16.83 -1.60 -13.90
N GLN A 88 -16.78 -0.96 -15.06
CA GLN A 88 -16.04 -1.46 -16.23
C GLN A 88 -14.55 -1.63 -15.96
N LEU A 89 -13.95 -0.78 -15.13
CA LEU A 89 -12.56 -0.92 -14.71
C LEU A 89 -12.38 -2.16 -13.83
N LEU A 90 -13.22 -2.33 -12.81
CA LEU A 90 -13.15 -3.45 -11.86
C LEU A 90 -13.37 -4.80 -12.55
N ASP A 91 -14.25 -4.87 -13.54
CA ASP A 91 -14.47 -6.07 -14.36
C ASP A 91 -13.22 -6.52 -15.13
N LYS A 92 -12.23 -5.64 -15.29
CA LYS A 92 -10.94 -5.94 -15.93
C LYS A 92 -9.86 -6.34 -14.93
N ILE A 93 -10.06 -6.09 -13.63
CA ILE A 93 -9.09 -6.43 -12.60
C ILE A 93 -9.30 -7.90 -12.22
N PRO A 94 -8.26 -8.76 -12.28
CA PRO A 94 -8.39 -10.16 -11.89
C PRO A 94 -8.71 -10.28 -10.39
N GLY A 95 -9.86 -10.87 -10.06
CA GLY A 95 -10.27 -11.16 -8.69
C GLY A 95 -11.78 -11.15 -8.52
N ASP A 96 -12.29 -11.86 -7.51
CA ASP A 96 -13.68 -11.72 -7.09
C ASP A 96 -13.76 -10.58 -6.07
N VAL A 97 -14.17 -9.42 -6.55
CA VAL A 97 -14.25 -8.18 -5.76
C VAL A 97 -15.69 -7.82 -5.40
N TYR A 98 -16.67 -8.55 -5.91
CA TYR A 98 -18.08 -8.18 -5.81
C TYR A 98 -18.85 -9.04 -4.82
N ASP A 99 -19.82 -8.44 -4.13
CA ASP A 99 -20.86 -9.17 -3.42
C ASP A 99 -21.98 -9.65 -4.39
N ALA A 100 -22.96 -10.37 -3.85
CA ALA A 100 -24.11 -10.86 -4.61
C ALA A 100 -25.00 -9.74 -5.19
N GLN A 101 -24.83 -8.51 -4.73
CA GLN A 101 -25.56 -7.32 -5.20
C GLN A 101 -24.74 -6.52 -6.23
N GLY A 102 -23.50 -6.93 -6.51
CA GLY A 102 -22.59 -6.26 -7.43
C GLY A 102 -21.90 -5.02 -6.85
N ASN A 103 -21.90 -4.85 -5.53
CA ASN A 103 -21.06 -3.86 -4.84
C ASN A 103 -19.68 -4.44 -4.56
N ILE A 104 -18.69 -3.61 -4.29
CA ILE A 104 -17.39 -4.11 -3.80
C ILE A 104 -17.58 -4.65 -2.39
N ASP A 105 -17.10 -5.87 -2.16
CA ASP A 105 -16.91 -6.46 -0.83
C ASP A 105 -15.66 -7.34 -0.81
N ALA A 106 -14.49 -6.71 -0.65
CA ALA A 106 -13.20 -7.36 -0.84
C ALA A 106 -12.31 -7.30 0.41
N ASN A 107 -11.47 -8.33 0.56
CA ASN A 107 -10.35 -8.30 1.49
C ASN A 107 -9.06 -8.14 0.68
N VAL A 108 -8.28 -7.12 0.98
CA VAL A 108 -6.98 -6.91 0.35
C VAL A 108 -5.87 -6.94 1.39
N GLN A 109 -4.73 -7.51 1.03
CA GLN A 109 -3.59 -7.67 1.93
C GLN A 109 -2.41 -6.83 1.48
N PHE A 110 -1.75 -6.23 2.45
CA PHE A 110 -0.48 -5.52 2.27
C PHE A 110 0.50 -5.91 3.36
N LYS A 111 1.79 -5.99 3.02
CA LYS A 111 2.85 -5.95 4.02
C LYS A 111 3.19 -4.48 4.26
N ILE A 112 2.97 -3.99 5.46
CA ILE A 112 3.25 -2.59 5.84
C ILE A 112 4.33 -2.60 6.93
N THR A 113 5.40 -1.85 6.70
CA THR A 113 6.48 -1.66 7.67
C THR A 113 6.97 -0.21 7.65
N THR A 114 7.83 0.15 8.60
CA THR A 114 8.50 1.46 8.62
C THR A 114 9.46 1.65 7.44
N ALA A 115 9.81 0.60 6.70
CA ALA A 115 10.64 0.69 5.50
C ALA A 115 9.83 0.88 4.21
N GLY A 116 8.54 0.53 4.20
CA GLY A 116 7.72 0.62 2.99
C GLY A 116 6.47 -0.25 3.00
N ILE A 117 5.94 -0.48 1.80
CA ILE A 117 4.71 -1.25 1.57
C ILE A 117 4.94 -2.26 0.45
N GLN A 118 4.40 -3.47 0.63
CA GLN A 118 4.24 -4.46 -0.43
C GLN A 118 2.77 -4.82 -0.57
N ASP A 119 2.36 -5.14 -1.78
CA ASP A 119 1.09 -5.77 -2.08
C ASP A 119 1.30 -7.18 -2.64
N PHE A 120 0.19 -7.85 -2.89
CA PHE A 120 0.13 -9.19 -3.45
C PHE A 120 -0.75 -9.22 -4.71
N PHE A 121 -0.90 -8.07 -5.39
CA PHE A 121 -1.79 -7.89 -6.54
C PHE A 121 -1.16 -8.40 -7.85
N ASN A 122 -0.74 -9.65 -7.81
CA ASN A 122 -0.27 -10.40 -8.97
C ASN A 122 -0.86 -11.80 -8.92
N LYS A 123 -0.94 -12.44 -10.09
CA LYS A 123 -1.60 -13.74 -10.23
C LYS A 123 -0.99 -14.85 -9.37
N ASP A 124 0.27 -14.70 -8.96
CA ASP A 124 0.98 -15.69 -8.14
C ASP A 124 0.89 -15.38 -6.64
N GLN A 125 0.21 -14.28 -6.27
CA GLN A 125 0.10 -13.79 -4.90
C GLN A 125 1.46 -13.67 -4.19
N LYS A 126 2.52 -13.37 -4.94
CA LYS A 126 3.85 -13.13 -4.38
C LYS A 126 3.97 -11.70 -3.84
N PRO A 127 4.77 -11.44 -2.80
CA PRO A 127 5.02 -10.07 -2.36
C PRO A 127 5.68 -9.26 -3.48
N HIS A 128 5.13 -8.10 -3.80
CA HIS A 128 5.71 -7.13 -4.73
C HIS A 128 5.84 -5.79 -4.01
N THR A 129 7.05 -5.26 -3.90
CA THR A 129 7.25 -3.92 -3.32
C THR A 129 6.45 -2.89 -4.09
N LEU A 130 5.56 -2.19 -3.38
CA LEU A 130 4.86 -1.02 -3.89
C LEU A 130 5.74 0.21 -3.72
N VAL A 131 6.36 0.39 -2.54
CA VAL A 131 7.25 1.52 -2.26
C VAL A 131 8.24 1.14 -1.15
N LYS A 132 9.48 1.61 -1.25
CA LYS A 132 10.40 1.75 -0.12
C LYS A 132 10.52 3.24 0.21
N TYR A 133 10.46 3.62 1.48
CA TYR A 133 10.45 5.04 1.87
C TYR A 133 11.82 5.74 1.73
N ASP A 134 12.90 4.97 1.55
CA ASP A 134 14.25 5.43 1.24
C ASP A 134 14.55 5.44 -0.28
N ALA A 135 13.58 5.08 -1.12
CA ALA A 135 13.79 4.92 -2.55
C ALA A 135 14.24 6.21 -3.26
N LYS A 136 15.00 6.05 -4.34
CA LYS A 136 15.50 7.12 -5.20
C LYS A 136 14.77 7.10 -6.53
N VAL A 137 14.72 8.26 -7.20
CA VAL A 137 14.20 8.34 -8.57
C VAL A 137 15.00 7.41 -9.47
N GLY A 138 14.31 6.60 -10.25
CA GLY A 138 14.90 5.56 -11.11
C GLY A 138 14.93 4.17 -10.50
N ASP A 139 14.69 4.02 -9.19
CA ASP A 139 14.59 2.70 -8.56
C ASP A 139 13.45 1.89 -9.18
N GLN A 140 13.68 0.59 -9.38
CA GLN A 140 12.72 -0.33 -9.99
C GLN A 140 12.42 -1.54 -9.11
N TYR A 141 11.14 -1.86 -8.98
CA TYR A 141 10.67 -3.09 -8.33
C TYR A 141 10.08 -4.02 -9.39
N LYS A 142 10.87 -5.03 -9.78
CA LYS A 142 10.49 -6.00 -10.81
C LYS A 142 10.01 -7.30 -10.16
N LEU A 143 8.91 -7.83 -10.65
CA LEU A 143 8.40 -9.15 -10.29
C LEU A 143 8.07 -9.93 -11.55
N THR A 144 8.77 -11.04 -11.78
CA THR A 144 8.47 -11.99 -12.86
C THR A 144 7.50 -13.05 -12.34
N LYS A 145 6.36 -13.15 -13.02
CA LYS A 145 5.29 -14.10 -12.68
C LYS A 145 5.51 -15.46 -13.33
N SER A 146 4.73 -16.45 -12.92
CA SER A 146 4.74 -17.81 -13.46
C SER A 146 4.30 -17.92 -14.93
N ASP A 147 3.65 -16.89 -15.50
CA ASP A 147 3.35 -16.78 -16.94
C ASP A 147 4.50 -16.16 -17.75
N GLY A 148 5.66 -15.92 -17.11
CA GLY A 148 6.82 -15.27 -17.73
C GLY A 148 6.68 -13.76 -17.92
N LYS A 149 5.52 -13.16 -17.59
CA LYS A 149 5.35 -11.70 -17.69
C LYS A 149 5.93 -11.01 -16.45
N THR A 150 6.65 -9.93 -16.68
CA THR A 150 7.21 -9.09 -15.60
C THR A 150 6.34 -7.87 -15.36
N ILE A 151 6.01 -7.62 -14.09
CA ILE A 151 5.46 -6.35 -13.62
C ILE A 151 6.65 -5.50 -13.15
N THR A 152 6.72 -4.24 -13.58
CA THR A 152 7.75 -3.29 -13.15
C THR A 152 7.08 -2.06 -12.58
N ARG A 153 7.50 -1.65 -11.38
CA ARG A 153 7.20 -0.35 -10.80
C ARG A 153 8.46 0.49 -10.81
N THR A 154 8.37 1.73 -11.26
CA THR A 154 9.51 2.65 -11.30
C THR A 154 9.20 3.86 -10.43
N VAL A 155 10.13 4.25 -9.57
CA VAL A 155 10.05 5.52 -8.84
C VAL A 155 10.35 6.65 -9.83
N THR A 156 9.33 7.45 -10.15
CA THR A 156 9.44 8.52 -11.15
C THR A 156 9.64 9.90 -10.53
N ALA A 157 9.23 10.07 -9.28
CA ALA A 157 9.48 11.29 -8.52
C ALA A 157 9.60 11.01 -7.03
N ARG A 158 10.37 11.85 -6.34
CA ARG A 158 10.44 11.92 -4.88
C ARG A 158 10.53 13.38 -4.50
N SER A 159 9.70 13.81 -3.56
CA SER A 159 9.86 15.11 -2.93
C SER A 159 10.41 14.97 -1.52
N ASP A 160 11.35 15.84 -1.16
CA ASP A 160 11.90 15.96 0.18
C ASP A 160 11.28 17.14 0.96
N VAL A 161 10.33 17.85 0.34
CA VAL A 161 9.55 18.95 0.93
C VAL A 161 8.05 18.63 0.89
N ASP A 162 7.28 19.31 1.74
CA ASP A 162 5.82 19.15 1.77
C ASP A 162 5.19 19.97 0.64
N ASP A 163 4.94 19.32 -0.51
CA ASP A 163 4.46 19.96 -1.75
C ASP A 163 3.23 19.29 -2.38
N PHE A 164 2.84 18.11 -1.90
CA PHE A 164 1.65 17.43 -2.38
C PHE A 164 0.44 17.77 -1.49
N PRO A 165 -0.63 18.37 -2.04
CA PRO A 165 -1.81 18.71 -1.25
C PRO A 165 -2.51 17.45 -0.77
N TYR A 166 -2.80 17.38 0.53
CA TYR A 166 -3.43 16.24 1.19
C TYR A 166 -4.31 16.75 2.34
N GLY A 167 -5.62 16.85 2.09
CA GLY A 167 -6.54 17.47 3.03
C GLY A 167 -6.24 18.96 3.19
N PHE A 168 -6.02 19.41 4.44
CA PHE A 168 -5.76 20.82 4.78
C PHE A 168 -4.27 21.19 4.84
N TYR A 169 -3.36 20.26 4.52
CA TYR A 169 -1.92 20.50 4.55
C TYR A 169 -1.24 19.85 3.35
N TYR A 170 0.07 20.07 3.25
CA TYR A 170 0.92 19.48 2.22
C TYR A 170 1.79 18.40 2.84
N ILE A 171 2.14 17.39 2.04
CA ILE A 171 2.99 16.27 2.46
C ILE A 171 4.04 15.96 1.40
N LYS A 172 5.16 15.40 1.84
CA LYS A 172 6.16 14.78 0.95
C LYS A 172 5.60 13.50 0.34
N THR A 173 5.92 13.23 -0.92
CA THR A 173 5.50 11.98 -1.56
C THR A 173 6.60 11.35 -2.41
N ILE A 174 6.52 10.02 -2.54
CA ILE A 174 7.23 9.22 -3.53
C ILE A 174 6.20 8.79 -4.57
N THR A 175 6.45 9.11 -5.83
CA THR A 175 5.59 8.74 -6.96
C THR A 175 6.15 7.52 -7.66
N LEU A 176 5.29 6.54 -7.90
CA LEU A 176 5.61 5.32 -8.62
C LEU A 176 4.69 5.13 -9.81
N GLU A 177 5.25 4.71 -10.93
CA GLU A 177 4.49 4.30 -12.11
C GLU A 177 4.62 2.81 -12.36
N GLN A 178 3.51 2.18 -12.75
CA GLN A 178 3.43 0.81 -13.18
C GLN A 178 2.73 0.75 -14.53
N ASP A 179 3.42 0.27 -15.56
CA ASP A 179 2.76 -0.03 -16.83
C ASP A 179 1.73 -1.15 -16.64
N SER A 180 0.61 -1.04 -17.32
CA SER A 180 -0.44 -2.05 -17.26
C SER A 180 -0.29 -3.07 -18.41
N ARG A 181 -0.72 -4.30 -18.14
CA ARG A 181 -0.95 -5.33 -19.18
C ARG A 181 -2.43 -5.76 -19.23
N ILE A 182 -3.29 -4.98 -18.59
CA ILE A 182 -4.73 -5.19 -18.49
C ILE A 182 -5.38 -4.36 -19.61
N PRO A 183 -6.11 -4.98 -20.56
CA PRO A 183 -6.73 -4.25 -21.68
C PRO A 183 -7.64 -3.12 -21.21
N GLY A 184 -7.46 -1.92 -21.77
CA GLY A 184 -8.19 -0.71 -21.39
C GLY A 184 -7.53 0.10 -20.28
N ILE A 185 -6.46 -0.39 -19.66
CA ILE A 185 -5.66 0.35 -18.67
C ILE A 185 -4.27 0.56 -19.24
N GLN A 186 -3.83 1.81 -19.34
CA GLN A 186 -2.51 2.19 -19.82
C GLN A 186 -1.45 2.07 -18.72
N LYS A 187 -1.67 2.73 -17.58
CA LYS A 187 -0.74 2.71 -16.44
C LYS A 187 -1.44 3.01 -15.12
N PHE A 188 -0.77 2.64 -14.04
CA PHE A 188 -1.10 3.02 -12.67
C PHE A 188 -0.04 3.97 -12.14
N VAL A 189 -0.47 4.98 -11.39
CA VAL A 189 0.38 5.91 -10.66
C VAL A 189 -0.01 5.82 -9.19
N TYR A 190 0.98 5.66 -8.33
CA TYR A 190 0.81 5.64 -6.88
C TYR A 190 1.63 6.78 -6.29
N ARG A 191 1.08 7.47 -5.29
CA ARG A 191 1.87 8.33 -4.40
C ARG A 191 1.80 7.79 -2.99
N ALA A 192 2.97 7.68 -2.36
CA ALA A 192 3.10 7.20 -1.01
C ALA A 192 3.87 8.19 -0.12
N ASN A 193 3.56 8.16 1.16
CA ASN A 193 4.19 8.93 2.23
C ASN A 193 4.55 8.00 3.39
N HIS A 194 5.69 8.24 4.03
CA HIS A 194 6.21 7.38 5.11
C HIS A 194 5.30 7.29 6.35
N LYS A 195 4.49 8.33 6.61
CA LYS A 195 3.57 8.40 7.75
C LYS A 195 2.18 7.88 7.40
N PHE A 196 1.67 8.23 6.22
CA PHE A 196 0.28 7.99 5.82
C PHE A 196 0.09 6.80 4.87
N GLY A 197 1.17 6.18 4.39
CA GLY A 197 1.11 5.06 3.46
C GLY A 197 0.80 5.53 2.04
N ILE A 198 -0.08 4.82 1.34
CA ILE A 198 -0.55 5.24 0.01
C ILE A 198 -1.55 6.38 0.21
N VAL A 199 -1.27 7.53 -0.39
CA VAL A 199 -2.07 8.76 -0.21
C VAL A 199 -2.82 9.16 -1.48
N TYR A 200 -2.41 8.63 -2.63
CA TYR A 200 -3.07 8.88 -3.91
C TYR A 200 -2.83 7.73 -4.89
N VAL A 201 -3.87 7.39 -5.64
CA VAL A 201 -3.81 6.44 -6.76
C VAL A 201 -4.44 7.09 -7.98
N GLU A 202 -3.85 6.89 -9.15
CA GLU A 202 -4.40 7.32 -10.43
C GLU A 202 -4.21 6.22 -11.47
N ILE A 203 -5.25 5.99 -12.26
CA ILE A 203 -5.34 4.96 -13.27
C ILE A 203 -5.62 5.66 -14.59
N TYR A 204 -4.67 5.56 -15.52
CA TYR A 204 -4.80 6.06 -16.88
C TYR A 204 -5.41 4.97 -17.75
N LEU A 205 -6.49 5.29 -18.44
CA LEU A 205 -7.18 4.38 -19.34
C LEU A 205 -6.73 4.61 -20.79
N GLU A 206 -6.84 3.56 -21.62
CA GLU A 206 -6.46 3.63 -23.04
C GLU A 206 -7.36 4.59 -23.85
N ASP A 207 -8.55 4.93 -23.34
CA ASP A 207 -9.45 5.93 -23.93
C ASP A 207 -9.04 7.39 -23.63
N GLY A 208 -7.92 7.59 -22.93
CA GLY A 208 -7.38 8.89 -22.55
C GLY A 208 -7.97 9.49 -21.27
N SER A 209 -8.99 8.86 -20.68
CA SER A 209 -9.54 9.28 -19.40
C SER A 209 -8.76 8.72 -18.21
N LYS A 210 -9.11 9.18 -17.01
CA LYS A 210 -8.48 8.75 -15.77
C LYS A 210 -9.47 8.54 -14.64
N ILE A 211 -9.15 7.62 -13.75
CA ILE A 211 -9.81 7.45 -12.46
C ILE A 211 -8.74 7.67 -11.39
N SER A 212 -9.02 8.50 -10.41
CA SER A 212 -8.09 8.76 -9.31
C SER A 212 -8.78 8.77 -7.97
N SER A 213 -8.01 8.60 -6.90
CA SER A 213 -8.51 8.77 -5.55
C SER A 213 -7.41 9.27 -4.64
N TYR A 214 -7.71 10.28 -3.83
CA TYR A 214 -7.00 10.46 -2.57
C TYR A 214 -7.38 9.33 -1.62
N ILE A 215 -6.43 8.93 -0.77
CA ILE A 215 -6.62 7.93 0.28
C ILE A 215 -6.23 8.57 1.59
N PHE A 216 -7.21 8.87 2.43
CA PHE A 216 -7.01 9.52 3.71
C PHE A 216 -6.83 8.48 4.80
N ALA A 217 -5.63 8.43 5.35
CA ALA A 217 -5.27 7.59 6.48
C ALA A 217 -5.95 8.03 7.80
N PRO A 218 -6.03 7.15 8.82
CA PRO A 218 -6.45 7.55 10.15
C PRO A 218 -5.60 8.71 10.67
N ASN A 219 -6.25 9.71 11.28
CA ASN A 219 -5.60 10.92 11.80
C ASN A 219 -4.90 11.78 10.73
N SER A 220 -5.40 11.75 9.49
CA SER A 220 -5.05 12.71 8.44
C SER A 220 -5.78 14.04 8.61
#